data_AF-A0A963W7F5-F1
#
_entry.id   AF-A0A963W7F5-F1
#
_cell.length_a   1.000
_cell.length_b   1.000
_cell.length_c   1.000
_cell.angle_alpha   90.00
_cell.angle_beta   90.00
_cell.angle_gamma   90.00
#
_symmetry.space_group_name_H-M   'P 1'
#
loop_
_entity.id
_entity.type
_entity.pdbx_description
1 polymer ?
#
loop_
_entity_poly.entity_id
_entity_poly.type
_entity_poly.pdbx_seq_one_letter_code
_entity_poly.pdbx_strand_id
1 'polypeptide(L)'
;DRAEGEKILHAEILKNLEALPAGQQVMLKLSIPVEANLYADIIAHPKVLAVVALSGGYSTDEACEKLAKNKGMFASFSRGLLQDIRAQQSDAEFDATLGAAIDQIYAASVA
;
A
#
# COMPACT_ATOMS: atom_id res chain seq x y z
N ASP A 1 -8.40 3.80 19.05
CA ASP A 1 -7.92 2.44 18.79
C ASP A 1 -7.06 2.30 17.54
N ARG A 2 -7.58 2.30 16.30
CA ARG A 2 -6.75 2.02 15.10
C ARG A 2 -5.45 2.84 15.00
N ALA A 3 -5.51 4.16 15.17
CA ALA A 3 -4.32 5.01 15.11
C ALA A 3 -3.31 4.72 16.25
N GLU A 4 -3.77 4.31 17.43
CA GLU A 4 -2.90 3.92 18.55
C GLU A 4 -2.26 2.55 18.28
N GLY A 5 -3.04 1.60 17.74
CA GLY A 5 -2.53 0.31 17.29
C GLY A 5 -1.48 0.44 16.19
N GLU A 6 -1.66 1.37 15.24
CA GLU A 6 -0.68 1.65 14.19
C GLU A 6 0.63 2.24 14.77
N LYS A 7 0.57 3.04 15.84
CA LYS A 7 1.77 3.53 16.56
C LYS A 7 2.51 2.41 17.28
N ILE A 8 1.79 1.48 17.91
CA ILE A 8 2.40 0.30 18.54
C ILE A 8 3.06 -0.58 17.48
N LEU A 9 2.37 -0.82 16.36
CA LEU A 9 2.89 -1.59 15.23
C LEU A 9 4.15 -0.94 14.65
N HIS A 10 4.13 0.37 14.43
CA HIS A 10 5.29 1.14 13.96
C HIS A 10 6.51 0.94 14.87
N ALA A 11 6.34 1.13 16.19
CA ALA A 11 7.42 0.98 17.15
C ALA A 11 8.00 -0.44 17.17
N GLU A 12 7.15 -1.47 17.14
CA GLU A 12 7.60 -2.86 17.11
C GLU A 12 8.27 -3.23 15.78
N ILE A 13 7.82 -2.68 14.64
CA ILE A 13 8.52 -2.89 13.37
C ILE A 13 9.95 -2.35 13.45
N LEU A 14 10.15 -1.10 13.88
CA LEU A 14 11.48 -0.51 13.99
C LEU A 14 12.41 -1.34 14.88
N LYS A 15 11.91 -1.76 16.06
CA LYS A 15 12.67 -2.63 16.97
C LYS A 15 13.09 -3.95 16.31
N ASN A 16 12.21 -4.59 15.54
CA ASN A 16 12.54 -5.84 14.86
C ASN A 16 13.46 -5.63 13.64
N LEU A 17 13.36 -4.48 12.96
CA LEU A 17 14.30 -4.10 11.92
C LEU A 17 15.72 -3.96 12.48
N GLU A 18 15.91 -3.40 13.67
CA GLU A 18 17.22 -3.34 14.32
C GLU A 18 17.80 -4.73 14.59
N ALA A 19 16.96 -5.70 14.96
CA ALA A 19 17.36 -7.08 15.23
C ALA A 19 17.65 -7.92 13.96
N LEU A 20 17.27 -7.46 12.77
CA LEU A 20 17.54 -8.20 11.53
C LEU A 20 19.06 -8.33 11.28
N PRO A 21 19.56 -9.51 10.87
CA PRO A 21 20.96 -9.67 10.51
C PRO A 21 21.42 -8.69 9.42
N ALA A 22 22.69 -8.27 9.48
CA ALA A 22 23.27 -7.41 8.46
C ALA A 22 23.20 -8.08 7.06
N GLY A 23 22.91 -7.27 6.04
CA GLY A 23 22.77 -7.74 4.66
C GLY A 23 21.39 -8.33 4.31
N GLN A 24 20.46 -8.41 5.27
CA GLN A 24 19.07 -8.80 5.00
C GLN A 24 18.18 -7.57 4.80
N GLN A 25 17.30 -7.65 3.81
CA GLN A 25 16.24 -6.68 3.58
C GLN A 25 14.88 -7.36 3.57
N VAL A 26 13.86 -6.63 4.02
CA VAL A 26 12.46 -7.07 4.01
C VAL A 26 11.58 -6.11 3.22
N MET A 27 10.49 -6.63 2.70
CA MET A 27 9.36 -5.82 2.24
C MET A 27 8.24 -5.92 3.25
N LEU A 28 7.57 -4.81 3.53
CA LEU A 28 6.45 -4.77 4.48
C LEU A 28 5.17 -4.47 3.73
N LYS A 29 4.16 -5.32 3.91
CA LYS A 29 2.80 -5.07 3.39
C LYS A 29 1.90 -4.63 4.54
N LEU A 30 1.53 -3.34 4.55
CA LEU A 30 0.82 -2.69 5.65
C LEU A 30 -0.50 -2.09 5.18
N SER A 31 -1.42 -1.84 6.12
CA SER A 31 -2.59 -1.00 5.87
C SER A 31 -2.15 0.43 5.58
N ILE A 32 -2.90 1.16 4.74
CA ILE A 32 -2.68 2.60 4.57
C ILE A 32 -2.96 3.29 5.91
N PRO A 33 -1.98 3.99 6.52
CA PRO A 33 -2.11 4.47 7.89
C PRO A 33 -3.18 5.55 8.03
N VAL A 34 -3.75 5.68 9.23
CA VAL A 34 -4.70 6.75 9.55
C VAL A 34 -3.99 8.11 9.52
N GLU A 35 -2.79 8.18 10.07
CA GLU A 35 -1.92 9.35 10.02
C GLU A 35 -1.01 9.27 8.80
N ALA A 36 -1.15 10.22 7.87
CA ALA A 36 -0.36 10.23 6.65
C ALA A 36 1.14 10.29 6.96
N ASN A 37 1.94 9.48 6.27
CA ASN A 37 3.39 9.33 6.42
C ASN A 37 3.85 8.75 7.77
N LEU A 38 2.97 8.09 8.54
CA LEU A 38 3.36 7.38 9.77
C LEU A 38 4.56 6.42 9.58
N TYR A 39 4.69 5.80 8.40
CA TYR A 39 5.73 4.82 8.10
C TYR A 39 6.95 5.40 7.34
N ALA A 40 7.11 6.73 7.28
CA ALA A 40 8.17 7.35 6.47
C ALA A 40 9.60 6.96 6.89
N ASP A 41 9.84 6.80 8.19
CA ASP A 41 11.12 6.35 8.74
C ASP A 41 11.39 4.86 8.47
N ILE A 42 10.35 4.01 8.53
CA ILE A 42 10.42 2.61 8.12
C ILE A 42 10.76 2.50 6.63
N ILE A 43 10.14 3.32 5.78
CA ILE A 43 10.43 3.37 4.34
C ILE A 43 11.89 3.74 4.08
N ALA A 44 12.44 4.69 4.86
CA ALA A 44 13.84 5.13 4.74
C ALA A 44 14.85 4.17 5.38
N HIS A 45 14.40 3.14 6.09
CA HIS A 45 15.28 2.25 6.85
C HIS A 45 16.12 1.35 5.91
N PRO A 46 17.45 1.22 6.11
CA PRO A 46 18.33 0.51 5.17
C PRO A 46 18.01 -0.99 5.00
N LYS A 47 17.37 -1.60 6.01
CA LYS A 47 16.91 -3.00 5.95
C LYS A 47 15.50 -3.17 5.37
N VAL A 48 14.88 -2.09 4.88
CA VAL A 48 13.59 -2.13 4.19
C VAL A 48 13.82 -1.91 2.71
N LEU A 49 13.44 -2.89 1.90
CA LEU A 49 13.50 -2.79 0.43
C LEU A 49 12.33 -1.94 -0.10
N ALA A 50 11.13 -2.14 0.47
CA ALA A 50 9.93 -1.42 0.10
C ALA A 50 8.82 -1.58 1.14
N VAL A 51 7.93 -0.60 1.21
CA VAL A 51 6.66 -0.69 1.93
C VAL A 51 5.51 -0.61 0.94
N VAL A 52 4.65 -1.62 0.95
CA VAL A 52 3.51 -1.71 0.05
C VAL A 52 2.18 -1.71 0.80
N ALA A 53 1.17 -1.09 0.21
CA ALA A 53 -0.13 -0.90 0.82
C ALA A 53 -1.14 -1.98 0.40
N LEU A 54 -1.87 -2.54 1.36
CA LEU A 54 -3.12 -3.25 1.08
C LEU A 54 -4.30 -2.27 1.05
N SER A 55 -5.32 -2.54 0.21
CA SER A 55 -6.49 -1.65 0.12
C SER A 55 -7.40 -1.73 1.36
N GLY A 56 -7.32 -2.81 2.14
CA GLY A 56 -7.89 -2.85 3.49
C GLY A 56 -9.41 -2.79 3.59
N GLY A 57 -10.13 -3.01 2.49
CA GLY A 57 -11.60 -2.88 2.43
C GLY A 57 -12.10 -1.54 1.92
N TYR A 58 -11.20 -0.58 1.64
CA TYR A 58 -11.53 0.61 0.88
C TYR A 58 -11.86 0.27 -0.58
N SER A 59 -12.69 1.10 -1.21
CA SER A 59 -12.80 1.11 -2.67
C SER A 59 -11.47 1.50 -3.30
N THR A 60 -11.28 1.21 -4.59
CA THR A 60 -10.08 1.63 -5.33
C THR A 60 -9.84 3.13 -5.22
N ASP A 61 -10.91 3.94 -5.37
CA ASP A 61 -10.85 5.39 -5.25
C ASP A 61 -10.35 5.85 -3.89
N GLU A 62 -10.98 5.37 -2.82
CA GLU A 62 -10.62 5.76 -1.46
C GLU A 62 -9.22 5.27 -1.09
N ALA A 63 -8.85 4.06 -1.52
CA ALA A 63 -7.51 3.52 -1.29
C ALA A 63 -6.45 4.36 -2.02
N CYS A 64 -6.69 4.76 -3.27
CA CYS A 64 -5.77 5.58 -4.05
C CYS A 64 -5.62 6.98 -3.44
N GLU A 65 -6.72 7.63 -3.05
CA GLU A 65 -6.69 8.97 -2.43
C GLU A 65 -5.88 8.96 -1.12
N LYS A 66 -6.04 7.92 -0.30
CA LYS A 66 -5.28 7.77 0.95
C LYS A 66 -3.82 7.40 0.68
N LEU A 67 -3.56 6.51 -0.28
CA LEU A 67 -2.21 6.07 -0.64
C LEU A 67 -1.36 7.26 -1.11
N ALA A 68 -1.91 8.12 -1.96
CA ALA A 68 -1.21 9.29 -2.51
C ALA A 68 -0.71 10.29 -1.44
N LYS A 69 -1.19 10.19 -0.19
CA LYS A 69 -0.74 11.01 0.94
C LYS A 69 0.51 10.44 1.63
N ASN A 70 0.97 9.25 1.24
CA ASN A 70 2.05 8.50 1.88
C ASN A 70 3.25 8.34 0.94
N LYS A 71 4.22 9.24 1.05
CA LYS A 71 5.38 9.29 0.15
C LYS A 71 6.23 8.02 0.28
N GLY A 72 6.54 7.40 -0.86
CA GLY A 72 7.39 6.20 -0.93
C GLY A 72 6.68 4.89 -0.57
N MET A 73 5.39 4.92 -0.24
CA MET A 73 4.56 3.73 -0.10
C MET A 73 3.75 3.51 -1.39
N PHE A 74 3.76 2.30 -1.95
CA PHE A 74 3.06 2.00 -3.21
C PHE A 74 2.07 0.84 -3.09
N ALA A 75 1.15 0.70 -4.03
CA ALA A 75 0.05 -0.25 -3.91
C ALA A 75 0.49 -1.71 -4.06
N SER A 76 -0.16 -2.59 -3.28
CA SER A 76 -0.22 -4.04 -3.46
C SER A 76 -1.68 -4.49 -3.28
N PHE A 77 -2.54 -3.99 -4.16
CA PHE A 77 -3.98 -4.22 -4.11
C PHE A 77 -4.36 -5.54 -4.80
N SER A 78 -5.31 -6.27 -4.21
CA SER A 78 -5.92 -7.46 -4.82
C SER A 78 -7.35 -7.15 -5.28
N ARG A 79 -8.32 -7.21 -4.37
CA ARG A 79 -9.69 -6.79 -4.64
C ARG A 79 -9.76 -5.34 -5.13
N GLY A 80 -8.91 -4.45 -4.60
CA GLY A 80 -8.81 -3.08 -5.08
C GLY A 80 -8.32 -2.92 -6.53
N LEU A 81 -7.72 -3.95 -7.15
CA LEU A 81 -7.41 -3.93 -8.59
C LEU A 81 -8.58 -4.45 -9.43
N LEU A 82 -9.37 -5.37 -8.88
CA LEU A 82 -10.35 -6.17 -9.63
C LEU A 82 -11.80 -5.85 -9.27
N GLN A 83 -12.06 -4.84 -8.44
CA GLN A 83 -13.38 -4.62 -7.82
C GLN A 83 -14.51 -4.40 -8.83
N ASP A 84 -14.21 -3.92 -10.04
CA ASP A 84 -15.18 -3.59 -11.09
C ASP A 84 -15.11 -4.54 -12.29
N ILE A 85 -14.25 -5.55 -12.23
CA ILE A 85 -14.18 -6.63 -13.23
C ILE A 85 -15.37 -7.57 -13.06
N ARG A 86 -16.06 -7.90 -14.16
CA ARG A 86 -17.24 -8.77 -14.19
C ARG A 86 -17.13 -9.79 -15.32
N ALA A 87 -17.67 -10.99 -15.07
CA ALA A 87 -17.64 -12.08 -16.05
C ALA A 87 -18.46 -11.80 -17.32
N GLN A 88 -19.41 -10.86 -17.28
CA GLN A 88 -20.28 -10.49 -18.38
C GLN A 88 -19.73 -9.36 -19.26
N GLN A 89 -18.61 -8.76 -18.89
CA GLN A 89 -17.97 -7.73 -19.71
C GLN A 89 -17.53 -8.33 -21.05
N SER A 90 -17.65 -7.54 -22.11
CA SER A 90 -16.89 -7.80 -23.33
C SER A 90 -15.39 -7.61 -23.06
N ASP A 91 -14.53 -8.20 -23.89
CA ASP A 91 -13.08 -8.05 -23.79
C ASP A 91 -12.66 -6.57 -23.76
N ALA A 92 -13.30 -5.73 -24.59
CA ALA A 92 -13.01 -4.30 -24.64
C ALA A 92 -13.39 -3.57 -23.33
N GLU A 93 -14.53 -3.92 -22.72
CA GLU A 93 -14.93 -3.34 -21.42
C GLU A 93 -14.04 -3.82 -20.29
N PHE A 94 -13.64 -5.10 -20.30
CA PHE A 94 -12.70 -5.68 -19.36
C PHE A 94 -11.36 -4.95 -19.41
N ASP A 95 -10.78 -4.80 -20.59
CA ASP A 95 -9.48 -4.15 -20.80
C ASP A 95 -9.53 -2.68 -20.40
N ALA A 96 -10.59 -1.97 -20.77
CA ALA A 96 -10.79 -0.57 -20.38
C ALA A 96 -10.91 -0.42 -18.85
N THR A 97 -11.65 -1.32 -18.19
CA THR A 97 -11.84 -1.29 -16.73
C THR A 97 -10.53 -1.59 -16.00
N LEU A 98 -9.81 -2.62 -16.42
CA LEU A 98 -8.53 -2.99 -15.82
C LEU A 98 -7.47 -1.90 -16.05
N GLY A 99 -7.39 -1.35 -17.26
CA GLY A 99 -6.49 -0.26 -17.60
C GLY A 99 -6.71 0.97 -16.74
N ALA A 100 -7.97 1.41 -16.59
CA ALA A 100 -8.31 2.55 -15.74
C ALA A 100 -7.91 2.32 -14.28
N ALA A 101 -8.15 1.13 -13.74
CA ALA A 101 -7.73 0.79 -12.38
C ALA A 101 -6.20 0.79 -12.23
N ILE A 102 -5.46 0.26 -13.20
CA ILE A 102 -3.99 0.28 -13.22
C ILE A 102 -3.46 1.71 -13.23
N ASP A 103 -3.97 2.56 -14.12
CA ASP A 103 -3.51 3.95 -14.26
C ASP A 103 -3.73 4.74 -12.96
N GLN A 104 -4.89 4.57 -12.34
CA GLN A 104 -5.23 5.21 -11.08
C GLN A 104 -4.33 4.74 -9.93
N ILE A 105 -4.15 3.42 -9.80
CA ILE A 105 -3.30 2.82 -8.77
C ILE A 105 -1.85 3.23 -8.96
N TYR A 106 -1.38 3.29 -10.21
CA TYR A 106 -0.04 3.76 -10.55
C TYR A 106 0.15 5.22 -10.14
N ALA A 107 -0.77 6.11 -10.55
CA ALA A 107 -0.72 7.53 -10.22
C ALA A 107 -0.65 7.77 -8.70
N ALA A 108 -1.45 7.03 -7.92
CA ALA A 108 -1.40 7.11 -6.46
C ALA A 108 -0.11 6.54 -5.86
N SER A 109 0.49 5.52 -6.48
CA SER A 109 1.72 4.86 -6.02
C SER A 109 2.99 5.69 -6.24
N VAL A 110 2.94 6.69 -7.13
CA VAL A 110 4.09 7.55 -7.48
C VAL A 110 3.92 9.01 -7.04
N ALA A 111 2.87 9.32 -6.27
CA ALA A 111 2.52 10.67 -5.82
C ALA A 111 3.46 11.27 -4.74
#